data_AF-A0AAE6JKL8-F1
#
_entry.id   AF-A0AAE6JKL8-F1
#
_cell.length_a   1.000
_cell.length_b   1.000
_cell.length_c   1.000
_cell.angle_alpha   90.00
_cell.angle_beta   90.00
_cell.angle_gamma   90.00
#
_symmetry.space_group_name_H-M   'P 1'
#
loop_
_entity.id
_entity.type
_entity.pdbx_description
1 polymer ?
#
loop_
_entity_poly.entity_id
_entity_poly.type
_entity_poly.pdbx_seq_one_letter_code
_entity_poly.pdbx_strand_id
1 'polypeptide(L)'
;MNRLHVTKLGFAAGTTVAIIYSGCIIISLALSNEAVAKFFGSLAHSFDFTAIIRKAPITFSEAITGIIEWFIIAWLMGSCIAVIYNAALGRNK
;
A
#
# COMPACT_ATOMS: atom_id res chain seq x y z
N MET A 1 -0.29 -11.38 -27.36
CA MET A 1 -1.19 -10.40 -26.72
C MET A 1 -1.71 -10.82 -25.33
N ASN A 2 -1.38 -12.00 -24.78
CA ASN A 2 -1.82 -12.39 -23.43
C ASN A 2 -0.74 -12.25 -22.34
N ARG A 3 0.38 -11.53 -22.53
CA ARG A 3 1.42 -11.44 -21.49
C ARG A 3 1.38 -10.10 -20.77
N LEU A 4 1.46 -10.14 -19.44
CA LEU A 4 1.63 -8.97 -18.59
C LEU A 4 3.10 -8.54 -18.61
N HIS A 5 3.35 -7.24 -18.71
CA HIS A 5 4.70 -6.70 -18.67
C HIS A 5 5.17 -6.55 -17.23
N VAL A 6 6.15 -7.37 -16.81
CA VAL A 6 6.57 -7.52 -15.40
C VAL A 6 6.88 -6.18 -14.75
N THR A 7 7.79 -5.39 -15.34
CA THR A 7 8.22 -4.12 -14.75
C THR A 7 7.13 -3.05 -14.76
N LYS A 8 6.20 -3.09 -15.73
CA LYS A 8 5.12 -2.09 -15.82
C LYS A 8 4.04 -2.37 -14.80
N LEU A 9 3.68 -3.65 -14.60
CA LEU A 9 2.72 -4.03 -13.57
C LEU A 9 3.29 -3.78 -12.17
N GLY A 10 4.56 -4.14 -11.94
CA GLY A 10 5.26 -3.78 -10.70
C GLY A 10 5.24 -2.27 -10.45
N PHE A 11 5.68 -1.47 -11.42
CA PHE A 11 5.68 -0.02 -11.27
C PHE A 11 4.30 0.58 -11.02
N ALA A 12 3.27 0.10 -11.72
CA ALA A 12 1.89 0.53 -11.50
C ALA A 12 1.44 0.19 -10.07
N ALA A 13 1.63 -1.05 -9.61
CA ALA A 13 1.25 -1.47 -8.27
C ALA A 13 1.98 -0.66 -7.18
N GLY A 14 3.31 -0.50 -7.31
CA GLY A 14 4.12 0.32 -6.41
C GLY A 14 3.61 1.75 -6.32
N THR A 15 3.38 2.39 -7.47
CA THR A 15 2.90 3.78 -7.54
C THR A 15 1.51 3.94 -6.94
N THR A 16 0.58 3.03 -7.25
CA THR A 16 -0.78 3.07 -6.69
C THR A 16 -0.75 2.98 -5.16
N VAL A 17 0.03 2.06 -4.60
CA VAL A 17 0.11 1.90 -3.14
C VAL A 17 0.82 3.09 -2.49
N ALA A 18 1.85 3.65 -3.11
CA ALA A 18 2.51 4.87 -2.63
C ALA A 18 1.55 6.08 -2.55
N ILE A 19 0.66 6.23 -3.54
CA ILE A 19 -0.38 7.28 -3.54
C ILE A 19 -1.37 7.05 -2.40
N ILE A 20 -1.85 5.81 -2.22
CA ILE A 20 -2.77 5.47 -1.13
C ILE A 20 -2.13 5.75 0.24
N TYR A 21 -0.88 5.31 0.44
CA TYR A 21 -0.14 5.53 1.69
C TYR A 21 0.08 7.02 1.97
N SER A 22 0.36 7.82 0.94
CA SER A 22 0.44 9.29 1.06
C SER A 22 -0.89 9.89 1.51
N GLY A 23 -2.02 9.37 1.02
CA GLY A 23 -3.35 9.73 1.53
C GLY A 23 -3.54 9.41 3.00
N CYS A 24 -3.03 8.27 3.47
CA CYS A 24 -3.06 7.91 4.90
C CYS A 24 -2.24 8.87 5.77
N ILE A 25 -1.08 9.34 5.28
CA ILE A 25 -0.28 10.37 5.96
C ILE A 25 -1.07 11.67 6.06
N ILE A 26 -1.70 12.12 4.96
CA ILE A 26 -2.50 13.36 4.95
C ILE A 26 -3.65 13.28 5.96
N ILE A 27 -4.37 12.17 6.00
CA ILE A 27 -5.45 11.93 6.98
C ILE A 27 -4.92 12.03 8.41
N SER A 28 -3.75 11.44 8.67
CA SER A 28 -3.13 11.44 9.99
C SER A 28 -2.63 12.83 10.43
N LEU A 29 -2.29 13.71 9.48
CA LEU A 29 -1.91 15.10 9.75
C LEU A 29 -3.13 16.02 9.90
N ALA A 30 -4.24 15.71 9.23
CA ALA A 30 -5.42 16.56 9.19
C ALA A 30 -6.43 16.29 10.32
N LEU A 31 -6.42 15.10 10.91
CA LEU A 31 -7.42 14.64 11.88
C LEU A 31 -6.81 14.34 13.26
N SER A 32 -7.67 14.32 14.29
CA SER A 32 -7.28 13.83 15.62
C SER A 32 -7.08 12.31 15.62
N ASN A 33 -6.31 11.78 16.55
CA ASN A 33 -6.09 10.32 16.70
C ASN A 33 -7.41 9.53 16.80
N GLU A 34 -8.41 10.05 17.50
CA GLU A 34 -9.74 9.43 17.61
C GLU A 34 -10.46 9.36 16.26
N ALA A 35 -10.40 10.45 15.48
CA ALA A 35 -11.00 10.51 14.15
C ALA A 35 -10.26 9.61 13.15
N VAL A 36 -8.93 9.53 13.23
CA VAL A 36 -8.09 8.60 12.46
C VAL A 36 -8.46 7.14 12.79
N ALA A 37 -8.56 6.80 14.08
CA ALA A 37 -8.93 5.45 14.51
C ALA A 37 -10.34 5.07 14.02
N LYS A 38 -11.30 5.99 14.08
CA LYS A 38 -12.66 5.77 13.54
C LYS A 38 -12.66 5.59 12.02
N PHE A 39 -11.86 6.37 11.29
CA PHE A 39 -11.72 6.25 9.84
C PHE A 39 -11.17 4.88 9.43
N PHE A 40 -10.03 4.45 10.01
CA PHE A 40 -9.47 3.14 9.69
C PHE A 40 -10.33 1.99 10.22
N GLY A 41 -11.03 2.18 11.34
CA GLY A 41 -12.01 1.23 11.86
C GLY A 41 -13.18 0.96 10.91
N SER A 42 -13.63 1.97 10.15
CA SER A 42 -14.65 1.77 9.12
C SER A 42 -14.15 0.97 7.91
N LEU A 43 -12.83 1.02 7.63
CA LEU A 43 -12.19 0.25 6.57
C LEU A 43 -11.94 -1.21 6.99
N ALA A 44 -11.54 -1.46 8.25
CA ALA A 44 -11.18 -2.79 8.75
C ALA A 44 -12.17 -3.31 9.80
N HIS A 45 -13.42 -3.49 9.38
CA HIS A 45 -14.55 -3.92 10.22
C HIS A 45 -14.16 -4.84 11.40
N SER A 46 -14.56 -4.45 12.62
CA SER A 46 -14.27 -5.11 13.91
C SER A 46 -12.86 -4.92 14.50
N PHE A 47 -11.99 -4.13 13.86
CA PHE A 47 -10.68 -3.83 14.40
C PHE A 47 -10.67 -2.49 15.16
N ASP A 48 -10.31 -2.51 16.44
CA ASP A 48 -10.17 -1.30 17.27
C ASP A 48 -8.75 -0.71 17.14
N PHE A 49 -8.63 0.36 16.36
CA PHE A 49 -7.37 1.06 16.17
C PHE A 49 -6.98 1.97 17.35
N THR A 50 -7.89 2.28 18.28
CA THR A 50 -7.60 3.18 19.40
C THR A 50 -6.54 2.61 20.34
N ALA A 51 -6.45 1.27 20.44
CA ALA A 51 -5.49 0.58 21.28
C ALA A 51 -4.04 0.63 20.73
N ILE A 52 -3.87 0.80 19.42
CA ILE A 52 -2.56 0.70 18.75
C ILE A 52 -2.11 2.00 18.08
N ILE A 53 -2.97 3.01 18.03
CA ILE A 53 -2.61 4.27 17.37
C ILE A 53 -1.49 4.97 18.13
N ARG A 54 -0.42 5.29 17.40
CA ARG A 54 0.71 6.03 17.94
C ARG A 54 0.27 7.43 18.36
N LYS A 55 0.67 7.85 19.55
CA LYS A 55 0.33 9.17 20.11
C LYS A 55 1.31 10.28 19.71
N ALA A 56 2.53 9.91 19.32
CA ALA A 56 3.56 10.86 18.91
C ALA A 56 3.44 11.21 17.41
N PRO A 57 3.69 12.48 17.01
CA PRO A 57 3.59 12.90 15.62
C PRO A 57 4.56 12.11 14.73
N ILE A 58 4.16 11.88 13.48
CA ILE A 58 5.01 11.25 12.47
C ILE A 58 6.03 12.28 12.00
N THR A 59 7.30 11.90 11.98
CA THR A 59 8.36 12.74 11.42
C THR A 59 8.37 12.67 9.90
N PHE A 60 8.88 13.71 9.25
CA PHE A 60 9.00 13.74 7.79
C PHE A 60 9.82 12.57 7.23
N SER A 61 10.89 12.18 7.95
CA SER A 61 11.72 11.04 7.55
C SER A 61 10.99 9.70 7.65
N GLU A 62 10.19 9.49 8.70
CA GLU A 62 9.34 8.29 8.82
C GLU A 62 8.31 8.22 7.70
N ALA A 63 7.69 9.35 7.34
CA ALA A 63 6.72 9.42 6.26
C ALA A 63 7.34 9.04 4.89
N ILE A 64 8.50 9.60 4.55
CA ILE A 64 9.23 9.25 3.31
C ILE A 64 9.63 7.78 3.31
N THR A 65 10.14 7.29 4.44
CA THR A 65 10.58 5.89 4.57
C THR A 65 9.41 4.95 4.31
N GLY A 66 8.25 5.21 4.93
CA GLY A 66 7.04 4.43 4.70
C GLY A 66 6.57 4.45 3.24
N ILE A 67 6.62 5.60 2.55
CA ILE A 67 6.27 5.68 1.12
C ILE A 67 7.18 4.76 0.28
N ILE A 68 8.49 4.79 0.54
CA ILE A 68 9.48 3.98 -0.19
C ILE A 68 9.25 2.50 0.09
N GLU A 69 9.07 2.12 1.36
CA GLU A 69 8.85 0.73 1.77
C GLU A 69 7.58 0.16 1.13
N TRP A 70 6.45 0.88 1.22
CA TRP A 70 5.19 0.46 0.63
C TRP A 70 5.25 0.41 -0.90
N PHE A 71 5.97 1.33 -1.55
CA PHE A 71 6.23 1.28 -2.99
C PHE A 71 6.97 -0.01 -3.35
N ILE A 72 8.08 -0.33 -2.66
CA ILE A 72 8.91 -1.50 -2.96
C ILE A 72 8.11 -2.79 -2.78
N ILE A 73 7.38 -2.93 -1.66
CA ILE A 73 6.57 -4.13 -1.38
C ILE A 73 5.53 -4.34 -2.48
N ALA A 74 4.78 -3.30 -2.84
CA ALA A 74 3.75 -3.39 -3.87
C ALA A 74 4.34 -3.58 -5.28
N TRP A 75 5.51 -3.00 -5.55
CA TRP A 75 6.25 -3.19 -6.80
C TRP A 75 6.67 -4.63 -7.00
N LEU A 76 7.23 -5.25 -5.95
CA LEU A 76 7.59 -6.66 -5.95
C LEU A 76 6.34 -7.53 -6.12
N MET A 77 5.27 -7.25 -5.38
CA MET A 77 4.01 -7.98 -5.50
C MET A 77 3.43 -7.93 -6.92
N GLY A 78 3.34 -6.75 -7.53
CA GLY A 78 2.88 -6.59 -8.92
C GLY A 78 3.78 -7.32 -9.92
N SER A 79 5.09 -7.29 -9.72
CA SER A 79 6.05 -8.03 -10.56
C SER A 79 5.86 -9.54 -10.43
N CYS A 80 5.68 -10.06 -9.20
CA CYS A 80 5.38 -11.47 -8.94
C CYS A 80 4.08 -11.91 -9.63
N ILE A 81 3.01 -11.11 -9.53
CA ILE A 81 1.73 -11.39 -10.20
C ILE A 81 1.94 -11.53 -11.71
N ALA A 82 2.67 -10.60 -12.34
CA ALA A 82 2.93 -10.68 -13.78
C ALA A 82 3.73 -11.94 -14.16
N VAL A 83 4.76 -12.31 -13.39
CA VAL A 83 5.57 -13.51 -13.63
C VAL A 83 4.71 -14.77 -13.50
N ILE A 84 3.95 -14.91 -12.42
CA ILE A 84 3.09 -16.07 -12.15
C ILE A 84 2.02 -16.21 -13.25
N TYR A 85 1.35 -15.11 -13.59
CA TYR A 85 0.34 -15.07 -14.65
C TYR A 85 0.91 -15.51 -16.01
N ASN A 86 2.07 -14.97 -16.39
CA ASN A 86 2.73 -15.32 -17.65
C ASN A 86 3.18 -16.78 -17.69
N ALA A 87 3.66 -17.33 -16.58
CA ALA A 87 4.06 -18.73 -16.47
C ALA A 87 2.86 -19.66 -16.60
N ALA A 88 1.73 -19.33 -15.97
CA ALA A 88 0.49 -20.11 -16.07
C ALA A 88 -0.04 -20.19 -17.51
N LEU A 89 0.01 -19.09 -18.26
CA LEU A 89 -0.37 -19.08 -19.68
C LEU A 89 0.55 -19.92 -20.58
N GLY A 90 1.82 -20.06 -20.20
CA GLY A 90 2.76 -20.92 -20.91
C GLY A 90 2.50 -22.41 -20.75
N ARG A 91 1.77 -22.82 -19.69
CA ARG A 91 1.43 -24.23 -19.40
C ARG A 91 0.16 -24.72 -20.10
N ASN A 92 -0.66 -23.83 -20.65
CA ASN A 92 -1.90 -24.15 -21.36
C ASN A 92 -1.71 -24.13 -22.90
N LYS A 93 -0.48 -24.25 -23.38
CA LYS A 93 -0.12 -24.49 -24.79
C LYS A 93 0.49 -25.88 -24.91
#